data_AF-A0A4Q3CAS0-F1
#
_entry.id   AF-A0A4Q3CAS0-F1
#
_cell.length_a   1.000
_cell.length_b   1.000
_cell.length_c   1.000
_cell.angle_alpha   90.00
_cell.angle_beta   90.00
_cell.angle_gamma   90.00
#
_symmetry.space_group_name_H-M   'P 1'
#
loop_
_entity.id
_entity.type
_entity.pdbx_description
1 polymer ?
#
loop_
_entity_poly.entity_id
_entity_poly.type
_entity_poly.pdbx_seq_one_letter_code
_entity_poly.pdbx_strand_id
1 'polypeptide(L)'
;DLGDAEGALADRLDEGQYRDDILRLLFVCCHPDLPATGAIALALRIVSGLTVAQIARAFLVGEKAMEQRITRAKARIAEAGVAFETPGVIERAERLGAVAAMVYLIFNEGYSASAAEADAREPLCREAIRLGRLLLRLFPGEPEIGGLVALMLLQHARSEARLDEHGAVILLDDQDRARWDTRSIAEGLALLDKAMRHKRPGPYQVQAAIAALHARAKTAADTDWVQIERLYATLERLEPSPVVTLNRAVAVQKISGAEAALKLLSPLGERLDSYFYYHGARGAFLDQLGRGDEAREAFARAIGLAGSAAEAAYIRQQLDRLSAMK
;
A
#
# COMPACT_ATOMS: atom_id res chain seq x y z
N ASP A 1 -26.41 25.79 13.32
CA ASP A 1 -26.59 26.01 11.89
C ASP A 1 -25.24 25.89 11.20
N LEU A 2 -24.76 24.66 11.00
CA LEU A 2 -23.39 24.34 10.54
C LEU A 2 -23.34 23.96 9.06
N GLY A 3 -24.50 23.91 8.39
CA GLY A 3 -24.58 23.55 6.96
C GLY A 3 -24.02 24.63 6.04
N ASP A 4 -24.05 25.89 6.47
CA ASP A 4 -23.62 27.03 5.66
C ASP A 4 -22.08 27.17 5.59
N ALA A 5 -21.37 26.67 6.61
CA ALA A 5 -19.90 26.66 6.63
C ALA A 5 -19.28 25.58 5.73
N GLU A 6 -19.97 24.43 5.55
CA GLU A 6 -19.55 23.39 4.61
C GLU A 6 -19.81 23.80 3.14
N GLY A 7 -20.90 24.53 2.87
CA GLY A 7 -21.18 25.10 1.54
C GLY A 7 -20.19 26.20 1.15
N ALA A 8 -19.91 27.14 2.05
CA ALA A 8 -18.98 28.24 1.81
C ALA A 8 -17.52 27.80 1.60
N LEU A 9 -17.11 26.63 2.13
CA LEU A 9 -15.79 26.05 1.89
C LEU A 9 -15.72 25.32 0.54
N ALA A 10 -16.84 24.76 0.07
CA ALA A 10 -16.94 24.08 -1.22
C ALA A 10 -17.04 25.05 -2.41
N ASP A 11 -17.66 26.21 -2.22
CA ASP A 11 -17.84 27.23 -3.27
C ASP A 11 -16.60 28.12 -3.50
N ARG A 12 -15.65 28.14 -2.57
CA ARG A 12 -14.39 28.94 -2.68
C ARG A 12 -13.29 28.25 -3.52
N LEU A 13 -13.61 27.15 -4.17
CA LEU A 13 -12.66 26.24 -4.81
C LEU A 13 -12.44 26.57 -6.29
N ASP A 14 -12.04 27.80 -6.59
CA ASP A 14 -11.45 28.15 -7.89
C ASP A 14 -10.09 27.43 -8.05
N GLU A 15 -9.76 27.02 -9.28
CA GLU A 15 -8.77 25.97 -9.59
C GLU A 15 -7.34 26.21 -9.06
N GLY A 16 -6.97 27.46 -8.76
CA GLY A 16 -5.70 27.85 -8.15
C GLY A 16 -5.69 27.82 -6.62
N GLN A 17 -6.77 28.27 -5.97
CA GLN A 17 -6.92 28.27 -4.50
C GLN A 17 -7.23 26.87 -3.97
N TYR A 18 -8.03 26.08 -4.71
CA TYR A 18 -8.41 24.72 -4.32
C TYR A 18 -7.22 23.78 -4.15
N ARG A 19 -6.19 23.88 -5.00
CA ARG A 19 -5.01 23.02 -4.91
C ARG A 19 -4.21 23.31 -3.64
N ASP A 20 -3.94 24.58 -3.34
CA ASP A 20 -3.22 24.99 -2.13
C ASP A 20 -3.98 24.63 -0.84
N ASP A 21 -5.31 24.70 -0.87
CA ASP A 21 -6.15 24.36 0.29
C ASP A 21 -6.22 22.85 0.55
N ILE A 22 -6.34 22.01 -0.49
CA ILE A 22 -6.23 20.53 -0.40
C ILE A 22 -4.92 20.11 0.27
N LEU A 23 -3.82 20.79 -0.06
CA LEU A 23 -2.49 20.45 0.44
C LEU A 23 -2.29 20.93 1.87
N ARG A 24 -2.69 22.16 2.20
CA ARG A 24 -2.74 22.67 3.58
C ARG A 24 -3.45 21.66 4.47
N LEU A 25 -4.58 21.15 4.00
CA LEU A 25 -5.38 20.15 4.70
C LEU A 25 -4.68 18.81 4.89
N LEU A 26 -3.92 18.31 3.91
CA LEU A 26 -3.10 17.10 4.11
C LEU A 26 -2.02 17.29 5.17
N PHE A 27 -1.32 18.43 5.14
CA PHE A 27 -0.29 18.75 6.14
C PHE A 27 -0.87 18.95 7.54
N VAL A 28 -2.10 19.45 7.64
CA VAL A 28 -2.86 19.54 8.90
C VAL A 28 -3.35 18.16 9.37
N CYS A 29 -3.81 17.29 8.46
CA CYS A 29 -4.26 15.94 8.81
C CYS A 29 -3.10 15.04 9.30
N CYS A 30 -1.86 15.34 8.92
CA CYS A 30 -0.67 14.62 9.40
C CYS A 30 -0.14 15.16 10.74
N HIS A 31 -0.96 15.87 11.52
CA HIS A 31 -0.58 16.32 12.85
C HIS A 31 -0.35 15.13 13.80
N PRO A 32 0.75 15.12 14.59
CA PRO A 32 1.12 13.98 15.44
C PRO A 32 0.06 13.59 16.48
N ASP A 33 -0.77 14.54 16.91
CA ASP A 33 -1.83 14.30 17.90
C ASP A 33 -3.11 13.63 17.35
N LEU A 34 -3.15 13.34 16.05
CA LEU A 34 -4.32 12.77 15.38
C LEU A 34 -4.14 11.25 15.14
N PRO A 35 -5.03 10.39 15.67
CA PRO A 35 -4.99 8.95 15.37
C PRO A 35 -5.11 8.68 13.87
N ALA A 36 -4.33 7.72 13.34
CA ALA A 36 -4.25 7.44 11.91
C ALA A 36 -5.62 7.23 11.23
N THR A 37 -6.54 6.47 11.85
CA THR A 37 -7.87 6.25 11.28
C THR A 37 -8.73 7.52 11.20
N GLY A 38 -8.56 8.45 12.15
CA GLY A 38 -9.20 9.76 12.12
C GLY A 38 -8.55 10.68 11.07
N ALA A 39 -7.22 10.66 10.98
CA ALA A 39 -6.46 11.41 10.00
C ALA A 39 -6.78 10.99 8.56
N ILE A 40 -6.84 9.69 8.28
CA ILE A 40 -7.20 9.15 6.96
C ILE A 40 -8.64 9.52 6.61
N ALA A 41 -9.60 9.30 7.52
CA ALA A 41 -11.00 9.63 7.27
C ALA A 41 -11.19 11.12 6.99
N LEU A 42 -10.49 11.98 7.73
CA LEU A 42 -10.51 13.42 7.54
C LEU A 42 -9.86 13.83 6.20
N ALA A 43 -8.70 13.27 5.88
CA ALA A 43 -8.03 13.50 4.61
C ALA A 43 -8.95 13.11 3.46
N LEU A 44 -9.58 11.94 3.49
CA LEU A 44 -10.53 11.52 2.45
C LEU A 44 -11.75 12.45 2.36
N ARG A 45 -12.31 12.90 3.48
CA ARG A 45 -13.49 13.77 3.41
C ARG A 45 -13.19 15.13 2.81
N ILE A 46 -12.04 15.71 3.15
CA ILE A 46 -11.72 17.09 2.84
C ILE A 46 -10.90 17.21 1.55
N VAL A 47 -9.91 16.34 1.39
CA VAL A 47 -8.87 16.45 0.36
C VAL A 47 -9.32 15.74 -0.92
N SER A 48 -10.05 14.62 -0.79
CA SER A 48 -10.45 13.81 -1.93
C SER A 48 -11.86 13.99 -2.44
N GLY A 49 -12.68 14.78 -1.76
CA GLY A 49 -14.08 14.99 -2.13
C GLY A 49 -14.95 13.73 -2.02
N LEU A 50 -14.47 12.66 -1.38
CA LEU A 50 -15.29 11.49 -1.10
C LEU A 50 -16.40 11.84 -0.12
N THR A 51 -17.62 11.38 -0.41
CA THR A 51 -18.76 11.57 0.49
C THR A 51 -18.58 10.76 1.77
N VAL A 52 -19.23 11.17 2.86
CA VAL A 52 -19.22 10.40 4.11
C VAL A 52 -19.70 8.96 3.86
N ALA A 53 -20.69 8.77 2.98
CA ALA A 53 -21.18 7.46 2.58
C ALA A 53 -20.10 6.62 1.87
N GLN A 54 -19.34 7.19 0.94
CA GLN A 54 -18.25 6.51 0.26
C GLN A 54 -17.13 6.11 1.25
N ILE A 55 -16.76 7.03 2.15
CA ILE A 55 -15.73 6.78 3.17
C ILE A 55 -16.20 5.72 4.17
N ALA A 56 -17.44 5.82 4.65
CA ALA A 56 -18.03 4.84 5.57
C ALA A 56 -18.03 3.44 4.96
N ARG A 57 -18.39 3.34 3.68
CA ARG A 57 -18.38 2.08 2.92
C ARG A 57 -16.96 1.51 2.76
N ALA A 58 -15.98 2.34 2.43
CA ALA A 58 -14.59 1.90 2.32
C ALA A 58 -14.01 1.40 3.66
N PHE A 59 -14.42 2.01 4.78
CA PHE A 59 -14.01 1.62 6.13
C PHE A 59 -14.88 0.55 6.78
N LEU A 60 -15.90 0.02 6.06
CA LEU A 60 -16.87 -0.93 6.59
C LEU A 60 -17.51 -0.51 7.92
N VAL A 61 -17.86 0.77 8.06
CA VAL A 61 -18.57 1.30 9.23
C VAL A 61 -19.86 2.00 8.81
N GLY A 62 -20.79 2.17 9.75
CA GLY A 62 -21.99 2.97 9.50
C GLY A 62 -21.66 4.45 9.25
N GLU A 63 -22.43 5.11 8.39
CA GLU A 63 -22.22 6.51 8.01
C GLU A 63 -22.18 7.44 9.24
N LYS A 64 -23.09 7.24 10.20
CA LYS A 64 -23.11 7.99 11.46
C LYS A 64 -21.83 7.83 12.29
N ALA A 65 -21.25 6.63 12.33
CA ALA A 65 -19.99 6.39 13.05
C ALA A 65 -18.81 7.06 12.34
N MET A 66 -18.82 7.07 11.00
CA MET A 66 -17.82 7.76 10.19
C MET A 66 -17.92 9.29 10.35
N GLU A 67 -19.13 9.84 10.32
CA GLU A 67 -19.38 11.26 10.56
C GLU A 67 -18.84 11.69 11.93
N GLN A 68 -19.15 10.94 12.99
CA GLN A 68 -18.61 11.20 14.31
C GLN A 68 -17.08 11.11 14.37
N ARG A 69 -16.48 10.16 13.64
CA ARG A 69 -15.02 10.01 13.56
C ARG A 69 -14.38 11.24 12.91
N ILE A 70 -14.93 11.71 11.79
CA ILE A 70 -14.50 12.92 11.08
C ILE A 70 -14.65 14.14 12.00
N THR A 71 -15.79 14.28 12.70
CA THR A 71 -16.04 15.40 13.62
C THR A 71 -15.05 15.41 14.79
N ARG A 72 -14.74 14.26 15.39
CA ARG A 72 -13.70 14.17 16.43
C ARG A 72 -12.32 14.53 15.91
N ALA A 73 -11.98 14.09 14.70
CA ALA A 73 -10.71 14.45 14.06
C ALA A 73 -10.60 15.96 13.83
N LYS A 74 -11.67 16.61 13.33
CA LYS A 74 -11.76 18.07 13.18
C LYS A 74 -11.59 18.79 14.52
N ALA A 75 -12.29 18.33 15.57
CA ALA A 75 -12.21 18.92 16.91
C ALA A 75 -10.79 18.83 17.48
N ARG A 76 -10.11 17.69 17.28
CA ARG A 76 -8.74 17.49 17.78
C ARG A 76 -7.72 18.42 17.12
N ILE A 77 -7.86 18.67 15.82
CA ILE A 77 -7.04 19.66 15.10
C ILE A 77 -7.30 21.07 15.63
N ALA A 78 -8.55 21.43 15.89
CA ALA A 78 -8.91 22.73 16.45
C ALA A 78 -8.36 22.92 17.88
N GLU A 79 -8.45 21.89 18.73
CA GLU A 79 -7.87 21.88 20.08
C GLU A 79 -6.35 22.00 20.09
N ALA A 80 -5.67 21.38 19.12
CA ALA A 80 -4.23 21.46 18.97
C ALA A 80 -3.72 22.86 18.57
N GLY A 81 -4.63 23.81 18.32
CA GLY A 81 -4.27 25.19 17.97
C GLY A 81 -3.52 25.31 16.66
N VAL A 82 -3.61 24.30 15.79
CA VAL A 82 -2.98 24.31 14.48
C VAL A 82 -3.72 25.35 13.65
N ALA A 83 -3.09 26.50 13.43
CA ALA A 83 -3.60 27.45 12.48
C ALA A 83 -3.73 26.73 11.12
N PHE A 84 -4.87 26.89 10.44
CA PHE A 84 -5.06 26.48 9.05
C PHE A 84 -4.20 27.31 8.08
N GLU A 85 -3.03 27.74 8.53
CA GLU A 85 -2.07 28.48 7.75
C GLU A 85 -1.27 27.51 6.88
N THR A 86 -0.75 28.04 5.78
CA THR A 86 0.17 27.26 4.95
C THR A 86 1.40 26.99 5.78
N PRO A 87 1.79 25.72 6.01
CA PRO A 87 3.06 25.48 6.66
C PRO A 87 4.16 26.16 5.86
N GLY A 88 5.12 26.75 6.56
CA GLY A 88 6.28 27.39 5.94
C GLY A 88 7.01 26.41 5.02
N VAL A 89 7.89 26.89 4.14
CA VAL A 89 8.67 26.00 3.24
C VAL A 89 9.45 24.94 4.03
N ILE A 90 9.95 25.32 5.21
CA ILE A 90 10.70 24.44 6.13
C ILE A 90 9.77 23.36 6.73
N GLU A 91 8.63 23.77 7.31
CA GLU A 91 7.67 22.81 7.89
C GLU A 91 7.08 21.85 6.85
N ARG A 92 6.88 22.34 5.61
CA ARG A 92 6.46 21.50 4.49
C ARG A 92 7.49 20.42 4.18
N ALA A 93 8.78 20.73 4.20
CA ALA A 93 9.84 19.75 4.00
C ALA A 93 9.91 18.74 5.16
N GLU A 94 9.75 19.19 6.41
CA GLU A 94 9.76 18.33 7.60
C GLU A 94 8.59 17.35 7.64
N ARG A 95 7.39 17.80 7.23
CA ARG A 95 6.16 16.99 7.27
C ARG A 95 5.93 16.18 6.00
N LEU A 96 6.70 16.40 4.93
CA LEU A 96 6.50 15.77 3.63
C LEU A 96 6.52 14.23 3.72
N GLY A 97 7.41 13.67 4.54
CA GLY A 97 7.49 12.22 4.76
C GLY A 97 6.21 11.66 5.39
N ALA A 98 5.64 12.35 6.39
CA ALA A 98 4.39 11.94 7.03
C ALA A 98 3.21 12.03 6.04
N VAL A 99 3.16 13.07 5.22
CA VAL A 99 2.14 13.21 4.17
C VAL A 99 2.27 12.11 3.11
N ALA A 100 3.50 11.80 2.68
CA ALA A 100 3.76 10.70 1.75
C ALA A 100 3.30 9.35 2.32
N ALA A 101 3.59 9.09 3.61
CA ALA A 101 3.12 7.90 4.31
C ALA A 101 1.59 7.84 4.40
N MET A 102 0.93 8.96 4.70
CA MET A 102 -0.54 9.05 4.73
C MET A 102 -1.15 8.73 3.36
N VAL A 103 -0.61 9.30 2.28
CA VAL A 103 -1.05 9.04 0.91
C VAL A 103 -0.88 7.56 0.56
N TYR A 104 0.27 6.96 0.91
CA TYR A 104 0.49 5.55 0.66
C TYR A 104 -0.44 4.64 1.48
N LEU A 105 -0.78 5.05 2.71
CA LEU A 105 -1.74 4.32 3.53
C LEU A 105 -3.14 4.33 2.91
N ILE A 106 -3.60 5.49 2.40
CA ILE A 106 -4.86 5.58 1.63
C ILE A 106 -4.83 4.61 0.44
N PHE A 107 -3.72 4.60 -0.30
CA PHE A 107 -3.54 3.68 -1.42
C PHE A 107 -3.65 2.22 -0.97
N ASN A 108 -2.94 1.82 0.08
CA ASN A 108 -2.94 0.45 0.58
C ASN A 108 -4.33 0.01 1.06
N GLU A 109 -5.10 0.89 1.71
CA GLU A 109 -6.47 0.59 2.13
C GLU A 109 -7.41 0.35 0.94
N GLY A 110 -7.23 1.13 -0.13
CA GLY A 110 -7.92 0.90 -1.40
C GLY A 110 -7.50 -0.40 -2.07
N TYR A 111 -6.19 -0.64 -2.10
CA TYR A 111 -5.57 -1.72 -2.85
C TYR A 111 -5.75 -3.08 -2.18
N SER A 112 -5.94 -3.14 -0.86
CA SER A 112 -6.10 -4.39 -0.11
C SER A 112 -7.55 -4.88 -0.07
N ALA A 113 -8.44 -4.25 -0.84
CA ALA A 113 -9.86 -4.59 -0.91
C ALA A 113 -10.08 -6.06 -1.28
N SER A 114 -11.02 -6.71 -0.56
CA SER A 114 -11.56 -7.98 -1.01
C SER A 114 -12.38 -7.80 -2.29
N ALA A 115 -12.69 -8.89 -3.01
CA ALA A 115 -13.50 -8.83 -4.22
C ALA A 115 -14.85 -8.13 -4.02
N ALA A 116 -15.50 -8.36 -2.87
CA ALA A 116 -16.77 -7.72 -2.53
C ALA A 116 -16.66 -6.20 -2.27
N GLU A 117 -15.46 -5.72 -1.98
CA GLU A 117 -15.19 -4.32 -1.65
C GLU A 117 -14.45 -3.57 -2.74
N ALA A 118 -13.93 -4.27 -3.76
CA ALA A 118 -13.05 -3.72 -4.79
C ALA A 118 -13.64 -2.46 -5.42
N ASP A 119 -14.88 -2.52 -5.88
CA ASP A 119 -15.56 -1.37 -6.50
C ASP A 119 -15.75 -0.19 -5.54
N ALA A 120 -16.02 -0.48 -4.26
CA ALA A 120 -16.24 0.55 -3.25
C ALA A 120 -14.93 1.23 -2.79
N ARG A 121 -13.81 0.50 -2.83
CA ARG A 121 -12.50 0.93 -2.33
C ARG A 121 -11.56 1.44 -3.42
N GLU A 122 -11.80 1.07 -4.67
CA GLU A 122 -11.05 1.56 -5.84
C GLU A 122 -10.95 3.09 -5.95
N PRO A 123 -11.98 3.89 -5.59
CA PRO A 123 -11.83 5.34 -5.50
C PRO A 123 -10.68 5.82 -4.60
N LEU A 124 -10.29 5.06 -3.56
CA LEU A 124 -9.14 5.39 -2.71
C LEU A 124 -7.81 5.28 -3.45
N CYS A 125 -7.62 4.24 -4.28
CA CYS A 125 -6.41 4.05 -5.06
C CYS A 125 -6.19 5.21 -6.03
N ARG A 126 -7.22 5.52 -6.83
CA ARG A 126 -7.19 6.62 -7.79
C ARG A 126 -6.91 7.96 -7.12
N GLU A 127 -7.50 8.15 -5.97
CA GLU A 127 -7.29 9.36 -5.21
C GLU A 127 -5.88 9.48 -4.66
N ALA A 128 -5.33 8.44 -4.02
CA ALA A 128 -3.96 8.48 -3.53
C ALA A 128 -2.95 8.80 -4.66
N ILE A 129 -3.19 8.26 -5.86
CA ILE A 129 -2.39 8.60 -7.06
C ILE A 129 -2.58 10.07 -7.46
N ARG A 130 -3.81 10.60 -7.42
CA ARG A 130 -4.08 12.03 -7.67
C ARG A 130 -3.33 12.92 -6.68
N LEU A 131 -3.36 12.58 -5.40
CA LEU A 131 -2.66 13.30 -4.33
C LEU A 131 -1.14 13.21 -4.48
N GLY A 132 -0.60 12.03 -4.79
CA GLY A 132 0.81 11.85 -5.09
C GLY A 132 1.27 12.71 -6.29
N ARG A 133 0.49 12.76 -7.38
CA ARG A 133 0.78 13.64 -8.52
C ARG A 133 0.72 15.13 -8.16
N LEU A 134 -0.18 15.52 -7.25
CA LEU A 134 -0.20 16.88 -6.70
C LEU A 134 1.08 17.19 -5.91
N LEU A 135 1.50 16.29 -5.02
CA LEU A 135 2.76 16.42 -4.27
C LEU A 135 3.97 16.55 -5.20
N LEU A 136 4.02 15.73 -6.26
CA LEU A 136 5.12 15.76 -7.22
C LEU A 136 5.25 17.12 -7.94
N ARG A 137 4.14 17.80 -8.20
CA ARG A 137 4.15 19.14 -8.82
C ARG A 137 4.69 20.22 -7.89
N LEU A 138 4.48 20.08 -6.58
CA LEU A 138 4.89 21.08 -5.58
C LEU A 138 6.32 20.88 -5.12
N PHE A 139 6.76 19.62 -5.06
CA PHE A 139 8.10 19.23 -4.65
C PHE A 139 8.83 18.53 -5.81
N PRO A 140 9.00 19.20 -6.96
CA PRO A 140 9.57 18.57 -8.15
C PRO A 140 11.05 18.17 -7.98
N GLY A 141 11.72 18.73 -6.97
CA GLY A 141 13.09 18.41 -6.59
C GLY A 141 13.21 17.27 -5.57
N GLU A 142 12.10 16.74 -5.05
CA GLU A 142 12.14 15.68 -4.05
C GLU A 142 11.89 14.30 -4.67
N PRO A 143 12.95 13.51 -4.94
CA PRO A 143 12.84 12.28 -5.73
C PRO A 143 11.98 11.21 -5.06
N GLU A 144 11.85 11.26 -3.73
CA GLU A 144 11.08 10.28 -2.99
C GLU A 144 9.58 10.32 -3.29
N ILE A 145 9.05 11.51 -3.60
CA ILE A 145 7.66 11.66 -4.06
C ILE A 145 7.47 11.06 -5.45
N GLY A 146 8.46 11.19 -6.33
CA GLY A 146 8.48 10.50 -7.61
C GLY A 146 8.47 8.98 -7.45
N GLY A 147 9.26 8.46 -6.50
CA GLY A 147 9.25 7.04 -6.11
C GLY A 147 7.89 6.57 -5.61
N LEU A 148 7.23 7.33 -4.72
CA LEU A 148 5.91 6.99 -4.20
C LEU A 148 4.84 6.92 -5.31
N VAL A 149 4.79 7.92 -6.21
CA VAL A 149 3.83 7.91 -7.32
C VAL A 149 4.11 6.76 -8.27
N ALA A 150 5.38 6.49 -8.58
CA ALA A 150 5.77 5.35 -9.39
C ALA A 150 5.31 4.01 -8.77
N LEU A 151 5.53 3.82 -7.46
CA LEU A 151 5.11 2.64 -6.73
C LEU A 151 3.60 2.40 -6.85
N MET A 152 2.79 3.41 -6.54
CA MET A 152 1.34 3.31 -6.60
C MET A 152 0.84 3.03 -8.03
N LEU A 153 1.41 3.67 -9.04
CA LEU A 153 1.05 3.43 -10.45
C LEU A 153 1.38 1.99 -10.87
N LEU A 154 2.57 1.49 -10.53
CA LEU A 154 3.02 0.15 -10.89
C LEU A 154 2.20 -0.93 -10.17
N GLN A 155 1.82 -0.70 -8.92
CA GLN A 155 0.92 -1.59 -8.17
C GLN A 155 -0.50 -1.54 -8.74
N HIS A 156 -1.04 -0.35 -9.00
CA HIS A 156 -2.40 -0.20 -9.50
C HIS A 156 -2.57 -0.73 -10.91
N ALA A 157 -1.54 -0.66 -11.76
CA ALA A 157 -1.62 -1.10 -13.15
C ALA A 157 -2.09 -2.55 -13.33
N ARG A 158 -1.96 -3.40 -12.30
CA ARG A 158 -2.40 -4.79 -12.31
C ARG A 158 -3.74 -5.03 -11.62
N SER A 159 -4.49 -4.00 -11.20
CA SER A 159 -5.74 -4.14 -10.41
C SER A 159 -6.72 -5.12 -11.05
N GLU A 160 -6.93 -5.00 -12.36
CA GLU A 160 -7.85 -5.87 -13.12
C GLU A 160 -7.41 -7.34 -13.15
N ALA A 161 -6.12 -7.62 -12.99
CA ALA A 161 -5.56 -8.97 -13.10
C ALA A 161 -5.40 -9.69 -11.74
N ARG A 162 -5.83 -9.08 -10.63
CA ARG A 162 -5.57 -9.60 -9.28
C ARG A 162 -6.59 -10.59 -8.76
N LEU A 163 -7.80 -10.55 -9.31
CA LEU A 163 -8.91 -11.38 -8.87
C LEU A 163 -9.49 -12.11 -10.07
N ASP A 164 -9.92 -13.35 -9.86
CA ASP A 164 -10.71 -14.07 -10.85
C ASP A 164 -12.19 -13.67 -10.81
N GLU A 165 -12.99 -14.26 -11.69
CA GLU A 165 -14.44 -14.04 -11.78
C GLU A 165 -15.22 -14.44 -10.51
N HIS A 166 -14.61 -15.23 -9.62
CA HIS A 166 -15.16 -15.64 -8.34
C HIS A 166 -14.61 -14.82 -7.16
N GLY A 167 -13.77 -13.83 -7.43
CA GLY A 167 -13.16 -12.98 -6.42
C GLY A 167 -12.02 -13.63 -5.64
N ALA A 168 -11.47 -14.75 -6.11
CA ALA A 168 -10.29 -15.37 -5.53
C ALA A 168 -9.02 -14.65 -6.00
N VAL A 169 -7.99 -14.63 -5.14
CA VAL A 169 -6.72 -13.98 -5.44
C VAL A 169 -5.95 -14.77 -6.49
N ILE A 170 -5.53 -14.08 -7.55
CA ILE A 170 -4.58 -14.57 -8.55
C ILE A 170 -3.17 -14.14 -8.12
N LEU A 171 -2.28 -15.11 -7.90
CA LEU A 171 -0.89 -14.86 -7.54
C LEU A 171 -0.18 -14.09 -8.65
N LEU A 172 0.80 -13.24 -8.28
CA LEU A 172 1.49 -12.36 -9.23
C LEU A 172 2.08 -13.10 -10.44
N ASP A 173 2.60 -14.31 -10.23
CA ASP A 173 3.20 -15.13 -11.28
C ASP A 173 2.15 -15.67 -12.28
N ASP A 174 0.89 -15.79 -11.84
CA ASP A 174 -0.23 -16.34 -12.61
C ASP A 174 -1.13 -15.25 -13.22
N GLN A 175 -0.84 -13.96 -12.95
CA GLN A 175 -1.64 -12.86 -13.49
C GLN A 175 -1.46 -12.74 -15.00
N ASP A 176 -2.57 -12.57 -15.71
CA ASP A 176 -2.53 -12.23 -17.13
C ASP A 176 -1.99 -10.80 -17.31
N ARG A 177 -0.73 -10.73 -17.73
CA ARG A 177 -0.02 -9.47 -17.96
C ARG A 177 -0.58 -8.67 -19.14
N ALA A 178 -1.35 -9.28 -20.05
CA ALA A 178 -2.03 -8.55 -21.12
C ALA A 178 -3.14 -7.64 -20.58
N ARG A 179 -3.65 -7.91 -19.36
CA ARG A 179 -4.65 -7.08 -18.67
C ARG A 179 -4.03 -5.93 -17.87
N TRP A 180 -2.70 -5.82 -17.85
CA TRP A 180 -2.04 -4.75 -17.10
C TRP A 180 -2.13 -3.41 -17.85
N ASP A 181 -2.38 -2.32 -17.12
CA ASP A 181 -2.41 -0.96 -17.66
C ASP A 181 -1.01 -0.50 -18.05
N THR A 182 -0.70 -0.70 -19.33
CA THR A 182 0.59 -0.31 -19.93
C THR A 182 0.86 1.20 -19.86
N ARG A 183 -0.18 2.05 -19.79
CA ARG A 183 -0.01 3.50 -19.67
C ARG A 183 0.45 3.87 -18.27
N SER A 184 -0.19 3.30 -17.24
CA SER A 184 0.23 3.48 -15.85
C SER A 184 1.63 2.93 -15.60
N ILE A 185 1.97 1.78 -16.20
CA ILE A 185 3.35 1.24 -16.15
C ILE A 185 4.34 2.22 -16.77
N ALA A 186 4.08 2.70 -18.00
CA ALA A 186 4.98 3.62 -18.68
C ALA A 186 5.21 4.92 -17.89
N GLU A 187 4.15 5.48 -17.30
CA GLU A 187 4.25 6.67 -16.44
C GLU A 187 5.07 6.37 -15.17
N GLY A 188 4.78 5.27 -14.48
CA GLY A 188 5.49 4.87 -13.26
C GLY A 188 6.98 4.64 -13.51
N LEU A 189 7.33 3.98 -14.62
CA LEU A 189 8.73 3.78 -15.02
C LEU A 189 9.43 5.11 -15.33
N ALA A 190 8.78 6.04 -16.05
CA ALA A 190 9.37 7.34 -16.36
C ALA A 190 9.61 8.19 -15.10
N LEU A 191 8.67 8.16 -14.15
CA LEU A 191 8.82 8.84 -12.85
C LEU A 191 9.97 8.26 -12.03
N LEU A 192 10.08 6.93 -11.98
CA LEU A 192 11.17 6.25 -11.28
C LEU A 192 12.53 6.56 -11.93
N ASP A 193 12.63 6.48 -13.25
CA ASP A 193 13.85 6.81 -13.99
C ASP A 193 14.28 8.26 -13.76
N LYS A 194 13.33 9.19 -13.64
CA LYS A 194 13.61 10.58 -13.26
C LYS A 194 14.11 10.68 -11.81
N ALA A 195 13.44 10.04 -10.86
CA ALA A 195 13.83 10.06 -9.44
C ALA A 195 15.25 9.51 -9.23
N MET A 196 15.59 8.39 -9.88
CA MET A 196 16.92 7.76 -9.77
C MET A 196 18.06 8.67 -10.24
N ARG A 197 17.82 9.60 -11.18
CA ARG A 197 18.85 10.56 -11.62
C ARG A 197 19.32 11.51 -10.52
N HIS A 198 18.53 11.70 -9.47
CA HIS A 198 18.92 12.51 -8.30
C HIS A 198 19.96 11.83 -7.41
N LYS A 199 20.22 10.52 -7.59
CA LYS A 199 21.20 9.74 -6.79
C LYS A 199 21.00 9.84 -5.27
N ARG A 200 19.75 10.03 -4.84
CA ARG A 200 19.30 10.10 -3.44
C ARG A 200 18.24 9.02 -3.22
N PRO A 201 18.61 7.73 -3.12
CA PRO A 201 17.63 6.66 -2.97
C PRO A 201 16.91 6.75 -1.62
N GLY A 202 15.60 6.51 -1.63
CA GLY A 202 14.78 6.36 -0.43
C GLY A 202 13.82 5.17 -0.52
N PRO A 203 13.11 4.84 0.57
CA PRO A 203 12.29 3.63 0.68
C PRO A 203 11.29 3.41 -0.45
N TYR A 204 10.52 4.43 -0.84
CA TYR A 204 9.53 4.36 -1.92
C TYR A 204 10.18 4.21 -3.30
N GLN A 205 11.34 4.84 -3.54
CA GLN A 205 12.08 4.62 -4.79
C GLN A 205 12.54 3.16 -4.90
N VAL A 206 13.02 2.57 -3.81
CA VAL A 206 13.47 1.17 -3.79
C VAL A 206 12.28 0.22 -3.97
N GLN A 207 11.17 0.46 -3.27
CA GLN A 207 9.93 -0.31 -3.45
C GLN A 207 9.39 -0.20 -4.89
N ALA A 208 9.39 0.99 -5.47
CA ALA A 208 9.01 1.22 -6.86
C ALA A 208 9.93 0.48 -7.84
N ALA A 209 11.24 0.43 -7.57
CA ALA A 209 12.19 -0.33 -8.37
C ALA A 209 11.90 -1.84 -8.34
N ILE A 210 11.51 -2.38 -7.18
CA ILE A 210 11.07 -3.79 -7.07
C ILE A 210 9.82 -4.01 -7.93
N ALA A 211 8.81 -3.15 -7.79
CA ALA A 211 7.58 -3.22 -8.60
C ALA A 211 7.88 -3.07 -10.11
N ALA A 212 8.84 -2.22 -10.48
CA ALA A 212 9.26 -1.98 -11.85
C ALA A 212 9.90 -3.22 -12.49
N LEU A 213 10.68 -4.01 -11.74
CA LEU A 213 11.27 -5.25 -12.25
C LEU A 213 10.20 -6.28 -12.59
N HIS A 214 9.15 -6.38 -11.76
CA HIS A 214 7.98 -7.18 -12.11
C HIS A 214 7.26 -6.62 -13.34
N ALA A 215 7.01 -5.31 -13.39
CA ALA A 215 6.28 -4.66 -14.48
C ALA A 215 7.00 -4.75 -15.85
N ARG A 216 8.34 -4.77 -15.84
CA ARG A 216 9.17 -4.86 -17.07
C ARG A 216 9.29 -6.27 -17.62
N ALA A 217 9.16 -7.29 -16.78
CA ALA A 217 9.27 -8.67 -17.23
C ALA A 217 8.12 -9.03 -18.19
N LYS A 218 8.42 -9.76 -19.27
CA LYS A 218 7.37 -10.19 -20.23
C LYS A 218 6.58 -11.36 -19.68
N THR A 219 7.26 -12.27 -19.01
CA THR A 219 6.67 -13.40 -18.28
C THR A 219 7.12 -13.38 -16.82
N ALA A 220 6.47 -14.15 -15.95
CA ALA A 220 6.92 -14.31 -14.57
C ALA A 220 8.35 -14.84 -14.48
N ALA A 221 8.73 -15.75 -15.38
CA ALA A 221 10.06 -16.36 -15.43
C ALA A 221 11.17 -15.36 -15.80
N ASP A 222 10.85 -14.29 -16.55
CA ASP A 222 11.81 -13.25 -16.94
C ASP A 222 12.09 -12.23 -15.82
N THR A 223 11.47 -12.39 -14.64
CA THR A 223 11.67 -11.48 -13.52
C THR A 223 13.09 -11.57 -12.99
N ASP A 224 13.80 -10.44 -12.92
CA ASP A 224 15.17 -10.37 -12.38
C ASP A 224 15.15 -10.44 -10.85
N TRP A 225 15.06 -11.67 -10.33
CA TRP A 225 15.05 -11.94 -8.90
C TRP A 225 16.35 -11.55 -8.22
N VAL A 226 17.50 -11.65 -8.90
CA VAL A 226 18.80 -11.24 -8.36
C VAL A 226 18.80 -9.74 -8.04
N GLN A 227 18.26 -8.92 -8.95
CA GLN A 227 18.14 -7.49 -8.70
C GLN A 227 17.08 -7.18 -7.63
N ILE A 228 15.95 -7.89 -7.59
CA ILE A 228 14.93 -7.75 -6.53
C ILE A 228 15.55 -8.03 -5.15
N GLU A 229 16.34 -9.10 -4.98
CA GLU A 229 16.99 -9.41 -3.70
C GLU A 229 17.92 -8.27 -3.25
N ARG A 230 18.72 -7.73 -4.16
CA ARG A 230 19.61 -6.58 -3.88
C ARG A 230 18.84 -5.32 -3.47
N LEU A 231 17.68 -5.09 -4.09
CA LEU A 231 16.80 -3.99 -3.74
C LEU A 231 16.18 -4.20 -2.35
N TYR A 232 15.72 -5.41 -2.02
CA TYR A 232 15.27 -5.71 -0.66
C TYR A 232 16.38 -5.56 0.38
N ALA A 233 17.59 -6.05 0.10
CA ALA A 233 18.74 -5.84 0.99
C ALA A 233 19.05 -4.34 1.18
N THR A 234 18.80 -3.51 0.17
CA THR A 234 18.92 -2.05 0.28
C THR A 234 17.79 -1.45 1.10
N LEU A 235 16.55 -1.90 0.89
CA LEU A 235 15.38 -1.47 1.65
C LEU A 235 15.53 -1.80 3.14
N GLU A 236 16.05 -2.99 3.49
CA GLU A 236 16.32 -3.37 4.89
C GLU A 236 17.28 -2.41 5.60
N ARG A 237 18.23 -1.82 4.87
CA ARG A 237 19.16 -0.81 5.44
C ARG A 237 18.51 0.56 5.61
N LEU A 238 17.61 0.93 4.71
CA LEU A 238 16.89 2.21 4.76
C LEU A 238 15.74 2.18 5.77
N GLU A 239 15.05 1.06 5.87
CA GLU A 239 13.85 0.85 6.69
C GLU A 239 13.88 -0.56 7.30
N PRO A 240 14.62 -0.77 8.41
CA PRO A 240 14.72 -2.08 9.05
C PRO A 240 13.35 -2.58 9.53
N SER A 241 12.86 -3.67 8.94
CA SER A 241 11.54 -4.23 9.26
C SER A 241 11.51 -5.75 9.07
N PRO A 242 10.92 -6.52 10.00
CA PRO A 242 10.78 -7.96 9.85
C PRO A 242 9.92 -8.34 8.64
N VAL A 243 9.00 -7.46 8.23
CA VAL A 243 8.18 -7.66 7.02
C VAL A 243 9.04 -7.50 5.75
N VAL A 244 10.00 -6.56 5.74
CA VAL A 244 10.94 -6.42 4.63
C VAL A 244 11.84 -7.66 4.53
N THR A 245 12.31 -8.20 5.65
CA THR A 245 13.10 -9.44 5.68
C THR A 245 12.31 -10.66 5.22
N LEU A 246 11.03 -10.77 5.61
CA LEU A 246 10.12 -11.79 5.08
C LEU A 246 9.98 -11.68 3.55
N ASN A 247 9.76 -10.47 3.02
CA ASN A 247 9.66 -10.26 1.57
C ASN A 247 10.98 -10.58 0.85
N ARG A 248 12.12 -10.25 1.46
CA ARG A 248 13.45 -10.64 0.96
C ARG A 248 13.62 -12.15 0.92
N ALA A 249 13.10 -12.89 1.90
CA ALA A 249 13.16 -14.36 1.92
C ALA A 249 12.44 -14.98 0.70
N VAL A 250 11.36 -14.37 0.21
CA VAL A 250 10.72 -14.78 -1.05
C VAL A 250 11.66 -14.60 -2.25
N ALA A 251 12.37 -13.47 -2.32
CA ALA A 251 13.37 -13.26 -3.38
C ALA A 251 14.54 -14.27 -3.27
N VAL A 252 15.00 -14.56 -2.05
CA VAL A 252 16.03 -15.59 -1.79
C VAL A 252 15.53 -16.98 -2.19
N GLN A 253 14.27 -17.32 -1.94
CA GLN A 253 13.69 -18.59 -2.37
C GLN A 253 13.81 -18.77 -3.89
N LYS A 254 13.56 -17.71 -4.66
CA LYS A 254 13.62 -17.74 -6.13
C LYS A 254 15.03 -17.89 -6.69
N ILE A 255 16.07 -17.49 -5.94
CA ILE A 255 17.47 -17.53 -6.37
C ILE A 255 18.20 -18.76 -5.83
N SER A 256 18.02 -19.06 -4.55
CA SER A 256 18.83 -20.00 -3.77
C SER A 256 18.02 -21.14 -3.16
N GLY A 257 16.72 -21.21 -3.45
CA GLY A 257 15.83 -22.27 -3.02
C GLY A 257 15.23 -22.07 -1.61
N ALA A 258 14.24 -22.91 -1.31
CA ALA A 258 13.42 -22.83 -0.10
C ALA A 258 14.23 -22.98 1.20
N GLU A 259 15.28 -23.81 1.22
CA GLU A 259 16.13 -24.02 2.40
C GLU A 259 16.84 -22.72 2.82
N ALA A 260 17.37 -21.96 1.85
CA ALA A 260 18.01 -20.67 2.13
C ALA A 260 16.99 -19.64 2.64
N ALA A 261 15.78 -19.64 2.09
CA ALA A 261 14.71 -18.75 2.51
C ALA A 261 14.21 -19.06 3.94
N LEU A 262 14.05 -20.33 4.30
CA LEU A 262 13.67 -20.74 5.66
C LEU A 262 14.71 -20.33 6.71
N LYS A 263 16.01 -20.40 6.37
CA LYS A 263 17.09 -19.89 7.25
C LYS A 263 16.96 -18.40 7.51
N LEU A 264 16.53 -17.62 6.51
CA LEU A 264 16.28 -16.19 6.67
C LEU A 264 14.99 -15.90 7.47
N LEU A 265 13.96 -16.76 7.35
CA LEU A 265 12.72 -16.62 8.09
C LEU A 265 12.82 -17.03 9.56
N SER A 266 13.64 -18.03 9.90
CA SER A 266 13.69 -18.60 11.25
C SER A 266 13.87 -17.58 12.38
N PRO A 267 14.74 -16.55 12.28
CA PRO A 267 14.90 -15.54 13.32
C PRO A 267 13.68 -14.60 13.48
N LEU A 268 12.76 -14.59 12.53
CA LEU A 268 11.59 -13.70 12.55
C LEU A 268 10.40 -14.28 13.33
N GLY A 269 10.45 -15.57 13.69
CA GLY A 269 9.30 -16.32 14.20
C GLY A 269 8.59 -15.67 15.37
N GLU A 270 9.32 -15.23 16.40
CA GLU A 270 8.72 -14.56 17.56
C GLU A 270 8.06 -13.23 17.20
N ARG A 271 8.68 -12.47 16.29
CA ARG A 271 8.22 -11.13 15.90
C ARG A 271 7.03 -11.16 14.93
N LEU A 272 6.85 -12.27 14.20
CA LEU A 272 5.84 -12.44 13.16
C LEU A 272 4.87 -13.60 13.45
N ASP A 273 4.79 -14.10 14.68
CA ASP A 273 3.93 -15.26 15.01
C ASP A 273 2.44 -15.00 14.74
N SER A 274 1.97 -13.76 14.90
CA SER A 274 0.59 -13.37 14.56
C SER A 274 0.43 -12.84 13.13
N TYR A 275 1.44 -13.02 12.27
CA TYR A 275 1.41 -12.48 10.91
C TYR A 275 1.09 -13.56 9.88
N PHE A 276 -0.05 -13.42 9.19
CA PHE A 276 -0.54 -14.34 8.17
C PHE A 276 0.52 -14.75 7.14
N TYR A 277 1.18 -13.77 6.52
CA TYR A 277 2.11 -14.01 5.41
C TYR A 277 3.40 -14.71 5.84
N TYR A 278 3.80 -14.61 7.12
CA TYR A 278 4.95 -15.34 7.64
C TYR A 278 4.69 -16.85 7.61
N HIS A 279 3.56 -17.28 8.16
CA HIS A 279 3.16 -18.68 8.19
C HIS A 279 2.83 -19.22 6.79
N GLY A 280 2.22 -18.39 5.93
CA GLY A 280 1.97 -18.75 4.54
C GLY A 280 3.25 -19.01 3.74
N ALA A 281 4.24 -18.11 3.83
CA ALA A 281 5.54 -18.29 3.17
C ALA A 281 6.31 -19.49 3.74
N ARG A 282 6.33 -19.66 5.06
CA ARG A 282 6.96 -20.80 5.73
C ARG A 282 6.35 -22.13 5.25
N GLY A 283 5.02 -22.22 5.20
CA GLY A 283 4.31 -23.40 4.71
C GLY A 283 4.67 -23.74 3.26
N ALA A 284 4.66 -22.75 2.37
CA ALA A 284 5.00 -22.93 0.96
C ALA A 284 6.46 -23.40 0.77
N PHE A 285 7.40 -22.87 1.54
CA PHE A 285 8.81 -23.29 1.46
C PHE A 285 9.03 -24.70 2.01
N LEU A 286 8.33 -25.07 3.09
CA LEU A 286 8.38 -26.43 3.64
C LEU A 286 7.80 -27.47 2.67
N ASP A 287 6.69 -27.13 2.00
CA ASP A 287 6.07 -27.97 0.97
C ASP A 287 7.03 -28.23 -0.20
N GLN A 288 7.72 -27.19 -0.71
CA GLN A 288 8.73 -27.34 -1.76
C GLN A 288 9.91 -28.24 -1.38
N LEU A 289 10.17 -28.41 -0.08
CA LEU A 289 11.21 -29.31 0.44
C LEU A 289 10.67 -30.73 0.74
N GLY A 290 9.39 -31.00 0.47
CA GLY A 290 8.74 -32.27 0.79
C GLY A 290 8.44 -32.45 2.29
N ARG A 291 8.52 -31.40 3.10
CA ARG A 291 8.28 -31.42 4.55
C ARG A 291 6.79 -31.23 4.86
N GLY A 292 5.96 -32.13 4.32
CA GLY A 292 4.51 -31.98 4.25
C GLY A 292 3.79 -31.81 5.61
N ASP A 293 4.22 -32.52 6.65
CA ASP A 293 3.60 -32.39 7.98
C ASP A 293 3.89 -31.01 8.60
N GLU A 294 5.13 -30.51 8.49
CA GLU A 294 5.48 -29.16 8.97
C GLU A 294 4.83 -28.06 8.12
N ALA A 295 4.71 -28.28 6.80
CA ALA A 295 4.00 -27.37 5.91
C ALA A 295 2.52 -27.25 6.32
N ARG A 296 1.88 -28.37 6.66
CA ARG A 296 0.50 -28.41 7.15
C ARG A 296 0.33 -27.64 8.45
N GLU A 297 1.25 -27.79 9.40
CA GLU A 297 1.24 -27.01 10.65
C GLU A 297 1.35 -25.51 10.38
N ALA A 298 2.27 -25.10 9.51
CA ALA A 298 2.42 -23.70 9.14
C ALA A 298 1.15 -23.15 8.45
N PHE A 299 0.58 -23.87 7.50
CA PHE A 299 -0.67 -23.47 6.86
C PHE A 299 -1.87 -23.45 7.82
N ALA A 300 -1.94 -24.36 8.80
CA ALA A 300 -2.96 -24.34 9.84
C ALA A 300 -2.86 -23.09 10.74
N ARG A 301 -1.64 -22.61 11.01
CA ARG A 301 -1.43 -21.31 11.68
C ARG A 301 -1.84 -20.15 10.78
N ALA A 302 -1.45 -20.19 9.50
CA ALA A 302 -1.79 -19.14 8.53
C ALA A 302 -3.30 -18.96 8.39
N ILE A 303 -4.08 -20.04 8.20
CA ILE A 303 -5.53 -19.93 8.03
C ILE A 303 -6.24 -19.37 9.26
N GLY A 304 -5.72 -19.65 10.47
CA GLY A 304 -6.23 -19.07 11.72
C GLY A 304 -5.96 -17.56 11.86
N LEU A 305 -5.05 -17.01 11.06
CA LEU A 305 -4.65 -15.60 11.05
C LEU A 305 -5.15 -14.86 9.79
N ALA A 306 -5.93 -15.51 8.92
CA ALA A 306 -6.42 -14.90 7.70
C ALA A 306 -7.29 -13.67 8.00
N GLY A 307 -6.97 -12.54 7.38
CA GLY A 307 -7.72 -11.28 7.50
C GLY A 307 -8.86 -11.16 6.48
N SER A 308 -8.90 -12.04 5.48
CA SER A 308 -9.93 -12.04 4.44
C SER A 308 -10.37 -13.45 4.00
N ALA A 309 -11.55 -13.53 3.38
CA ALA A 309 -12.06 -14.77 2.80
C ALA A 309 -11.14 -15.33 1.70
N ALA A 310 -10.51 -14.45 0.90
CA ALA A 310 -9.62 -14.86 -0.17
C ALA A 310 -8.30 -15.44 0.36
N GLU A 311 -7.72 -14.84 1.41
CA GLU A 311 -6.56 -15.40 2.12
C GLU A 311 -6.88 -16.79 2.70
N ALA A 312 -8.03 -16.94 3.36
CA ALA A 312 -8.45 -18.23 3.91
C ALA A 312 -8.66 -19.28 2.80
N ALA A 313 -9.29 -18.90 1.68
CA ALA A 313 -9.51 -19.78 0.54
C ALA A 313 -8.19 -20.25 -0.08
N TYR A 314 -7.23 -19.34 -0.25
CA TYR A 314 -5.90 -19.68 -0.76
C TYR A 314 -5.19 -20.72 0.12
N ILE A 315 -5.20 -20.54 1.44
CA ILE A 315 -4.55 -21.49 2.36
C ILE A 315 -5.28 -22.84 2.38
N ARG A 316 -6.62 -22.87 2.30
CA ARG A 316 -7.38 -24.14 2.15
C ARG A 316 -6.93 -24.91 0.91
N GLN A 317 -6.78 -24.22 -0.22
CA GLN A 317 -6.31 -24.86 -1.45
C GLN A 317 -4.91 -25.47 -1.30
N GLN A 318 -4.01 -24.88 -0.50
CA GLN A 318 -2.71 -25.49 -0.21
C GLN A 318 -2.83 -26.74 0.68
N LEU A 319 -3.68 -26.68 1.71
CA LEU A 319 -3.94 -27.81 2.61
C LEU A 319 -4.59 -29.01 1.88
N ASP A 320 -5.51 -28.74 0.96
CA ASP A 320 -6.17 -29.75 0.14
C ASP A 320 -5.16 -30.43 -0.81
N ARG A 321 -4.28 -29.64 -1.43
CA ARG A 321 -3.17 -30.16 -2.26
C ARG A 321 -2.25 -31.10 -1.47
N LEU A 322 -1.81 -30.68 -0.27
CA LEU A 322 -1.00 -31.51 0.62
C LEU A 322 -1.69 -32.80 1.07
N SER A 323 -3.02 -32.82 1.08
CA SER A 323 -3.80 -34.01 1.46
C SER A 323 -4.00 -34.96 0.29
N ALA A 324 -4.07 -34.45 -0.94
CA ALA A 324 -4.18 -35.26 -2.17
C ALA A 324 -2.86 -35.93 -2.60
N MET A 325 -1.73 -35.50 -2.06
CA MET A 325 -0.39 -36.07 -2.33
C MET A 325 -0.02 -37.26 -1.42
N LYS A 326 -0.90 -37.65 -0.47
CA LYS A 326 -0.78 -38.88 0.32
C LYS A 326 -1.49 -40.04 -0.37
#